data_AF-A0A8G2L7W0-F1
#
_entry.id   AF-A0A8G2L7W0-F1
#
_cell.length_a   1.000
_cell.length_b   1.000
_cell.length_c   1.000
_cell.angle_alpha   90.00
_cell.angle_beta   90.00
_cell.angle_gamma   90.00
#
_symmetry.space_group_name_H-M   'P 1'
#
loop_
_entity.id
_entity.type
_entity.pdbx_description
1 polymer ?
#
loop_
_entity_poly.entity_id
_entity_poly.type
_entity_poly.pdbx_seq_one_letter_code
_entity_poly.pdbx_strand_id
1 'polypeptide(L)'
;MIYIYQIIGVTKDYANVCFSIKKMDGFDQYINNDMDGDDMLASTFVFKKMPGDKKIIFLWPASLDSGIDNFKNRLKNNGLNEDNYEIIIMPSFGTYNNKYYDFYPQEIMLFIFLDMLKRINADDILLLDINTGLNEYVNLLIDAAANLFVALWLFNINNEKSLRIYKIISEPVLKGSKKVSIYIQSLNKKAFFLVPYKKEFKIASVMEMNDDLKMSFEFKFKHKRNYRNLINNVIIIYNSIDMNTLSVLKESYNKLFSDSVFYDLKCSIKELIDNFSDLLNNMDGGRNIKILNVNEIINFILTLYLYCGFFKLFKDKIHLEKLDDYLELGNLIYNNKKINLPQNIRFLTRDIQEFKEMANNNVSSYYNKEDPEFNNESDKNGHGDMERNFFAHSGLDRESVDIKGDKIIYKSDTDDKKAETHRKWLLKLSK
;
A
#
# COMPACT_ATOMS: atom_id res chain seq x y z
N MET A 1 -4.16 -11.27 -14.93
CA MET A 1 -4.71 -10.40 -15.99
C MET A 1 -3.65 -9.40 -16.42
N ILE A 2 -3.77 -8.82 -17.61
CA ILE A 2 -2.84 -7.80 -18.13
C ILE A 2 -3.61 -6.50 -18.38
N TYR A 3 -3.15 -5.40 -17.79
CA TYR A 3 -3.75 -4.08 -17.98
C TYR A 3 -2.79 -3.18 -18.73
N ILE A 4 -3.28 -2.50 -19.77
CA ILE A 4 -2.53 -1.45 -20.47
C ILE A 4 -3.22 -0.12 -20.19
N TYR A 5 -2.56 0.78 -19.48
CA TYR A 5 -3.04 2.14 -19.27
C TYR A 5 -2.37 3.08 -20.25
N GLN A 6 -3.17 3.92 -20.91
CA GLN A 6 -2.67 4.94 -21.83
C GLN A 6 -3.43 6.24 -21.62
N ILE A 7 -2.70 7.35 -21.55
CA ILE A 7 -3.31 8.67 -21.64
C ILE A 7 -3.42 9.09 -23.10
N ILE A 8 -4.64 9.44 -23.50
CA ILE A 8 -4.92 9.92 -24.84
C ILE A 8 -4.61 11.41 -24.93
N GLY A 9 -3.84 11.78 -25.95
CA GLY A 9 -3.61 13.15 -26.37
C GLY A 9 -4.49 13.52 -27.56
N VAL A 10 -3.99 14.42 -28.41
CA VAL A 10 -4.76 14.94 -29.54
C VAL A 10 -4.86 13.88 -30.66
N THR A 11 -6.00 13.21 -30.75
CA THR A 11 -6.19 12.01 -31.59
C THR A 11 -6.18 12.26 -33.09
N LYS A 12 -6.53 13.47 -33.55
CA LYS A 12 -6.51 13.85 -34.97
C LYS A 12 -5.12 13.73 -35.61
N ASP A 13 -4.08 13.77 -34.78
CA ASP A 13 -2.69 13.72 -35.24
C ASP A 13 -2.15 12.28 -35.31
N TYR A 14 -2.93 11.29 -34.87
CA TYR A 14 -2.52 9.88 -34.93
C TYR A 14 -2.64 9.35 -36.36
N ALA A 15 -1.54 8.83 -36.90
CA ALA A 15 -1.50 8.12 -38.17
C ALA A 15 -1.28 6.62 -37.92
N ASN A 16 -1.74 5.78 -38.85
CA ASN A 16 -1.34 4.38 -38.85
C ASN A 16 0.15 4.30 -39.23
N VAL A 17 0.92 3.58 -38.43
CA VAL A 17 2.35 3.34 -38.64
C VAL A 17 2.66 1.87 -38.42
N CYS A 18 3.62 1.36 -39.18
CA CYS A 18 4.11 0.01 -39.01
C CYS A 18 4.97 -0.07 -37.74
N PHE A 19 4.43 -0.63 -36.67
CA PHE A 19 5.16 -0.84 -35.43
C PHE A 19 5.96 -2.14 -35.44
N SER A 20 7.07 -2.15 -34.71
CA SER A 20 7.83 -3.37 -34.43
C SER A 20 8.31 -3.38 -32.99
N ILE A 21 8.05 -4.46 -32.25
CA ILE A 21 8.51 -4.59 -30.87
C ILE A 21 9.95 -5.09 -30.88
N LYS A 22 10.84 -4.36 -30.21
CA LYS A 22 12.23 -4.79 -29.97
C LYS A 22 12.26 -5.61 -28.69
N LYS A 23 12.91 -6.78 -28.76
CA LYS A 23 13.13 -7.67 -27.60
C LYS A 23 13.81 -6.92 -26.46
N MET A 24 13.32 -7.13 -25.26
CA MET A 24 13.87 -6.54 -24.04
C MET A 24 13.81 -7.54 -22.88
N ASP A 25 14.87 -7.54 -22.07
CA ASP A 25 15.09 -8.53 -21.02
C ASP A 25 13.87 -8.70 -20.10
N GLY A 26 13.39 -9.93 -19.99
CA GLY A 26 12.36 -10.34 -19.03
C GLY A 26 10.90 -10.14 -19.46
N PHE A 27 10.63 -9.46 -20.59
CA PHE A 27 9.27 -9.32 -21.14
C PHE A 27 8.99 -10.25 -22.33
N ASP A 28 10.02 -10.76 -23.00
CA ASP A 28 9.91 -11.59 -24.21
C ASP A 28 9.02 -12.83 -24.02
N GLN A 29 8.90 -13.35 -22.80
CA GLN A 29 8.00 -14.47 -22.45
C GLN A 29 6.50 -14.13 -22.55
N TYR A 30 6.14 -12.84 -22.65
CA TYR A 30 4.75 -12.35 -22.69
C TYR A 30 4.32 -11.88 -24.08
N ILE A 31 5.17 -12.00 -25.10
CA ILE A 31 4.87 -11.55 -26.46
C ILE A 31 5.11 -12.69 -27.44
N ASN A 32 4.16 -12.88 -28.36
CA ASN A 32 4.39 -13.73 -29.53
C ASN A 32 5.34 -12.98 -30.49
N ASN A 33 6.56 -13.50 -30.63
CA ASN A 33 7.64 -12.86 -31.37
C ASN A 33 7.33 -12.70 -32.87
N ASP A 34 7.87 -11.61 -33.42
CA ASP A 34 8.15 -11.36 -34.84
C ASP A 34 6.97 -11.22 -35.81
N MET A 35 6.17 -10.16 -35.64
CA MET A 35 5.49 -9.56 -36.79
C MET A 35 5.38 -8.06 -36.63
N ASP A 36 6.01 -7.34 -37.55
CA ASP A 36 5.68 -5.96 -37.87
C ASP A 36 4.18 -5.85 -38.20
N GLY A 37 3.58 -4.69 -37.96
CA GLY A 37 2.23 -4.46 -38.43
C GLY A 37 1.76 -3.04 -38.22
N ASP A 38 0.80 -2.65 -39.04
CA ASP A 38 0.21 -1.32 -38.97
C ASP A 38 -0.75 -1.23 -37.78
N ASP A 39 -0.56 -0.19 -36.98
CA ASP A 39 -1.51 0.18 -35.94
C ASP A 39 -1.52 1.68 -35.74
N MET A 40 -2.57 2.15 -35.07
CA MET A 40 -2.73 3.56 -34.73
C MET A 40 -1.96 3.92 -33.45
N LEU A 41 -1.83 2.98 -32.50
CA LEU A 41 -1.21 3.19 -31.19
C LEU A 41 -0.24 2.06 -30.85
N ALA A 42 0.80 2.38 -30.10
CA ALA A 42 1.73 1.39 -29.60
C ALA A 42 1.04 0.40 -28.63
N SER A 43 0.21 0.90 -27.71
CA SER A 43 -0.61 0.09 -26.79
C SER A 43 -1.49 -0.94 -27.51
N THR A 44 -2.19 -0.57 -28.58
CA THR A 44 -3.09 -1.46 -29.33
C THR A 44 -2.31 -2.50 -30.11
N PHE A 45 -1.15 -2.11 -30.66
CA PHE A 45 -0.24 -3.04 -31.29
C PHE A 45 0.28 -4.08 -30.29
N VAL A 46 0.81 -3.63 -29.15
CA VAL A 46 1.30 -4.50 -28.07
C VAL A 46 0.17 -5.41 -27.57
N PHE A 47 -1.03 -4.87 -27.33
CA PHE A 47 -2.20 -5.63 -26.92
C PHE A 47 -2.47 -6.81 -27.85
N LYS A 48 -2.47 -6.60 -29.17
CA LYS A 48 -2.74 -7.66 -30.16
C LYS A 48 -1.68 -8.78 -30.14
N LYS A 49 -0.44 -8.50 -29.71
CA LYS A 49 0.67 -9.47 -29.68
C LYS A 49 0.79 -10.22 -28.35
N MET A 50 0.11 -9.78 -27.30
CA MET A 50 0.12 -10.43 -25.99
C MET A 50 -0.95 -11.54 -25.88
N PRO A 51 -0.65 -12.72 -25.31
CA PRO A 51 -1.65 -13.75 -25.04
C PRO A 51 -2.40 -13.51 -23.71
N GLY A 52 -3.49 -14.27 -23.49
CA GLY A 52 -4.25 -14.29 -22.24
C GLY A 52 -5.23 -13.13 -22.04
N ASP A 53 -5.82 -13.06 -20.85
CA ASP A 53 -6.81 -12.05 -20.48
C ASP A 53 -6.16 -10.68 -20.29
N LYS A 54 -6.63 -9.72 -21.09
CA LYS A 54 -6.02 -8.39 -21.22
C LYS A 54 -7.09 -7.32 -21.44
N LYS A 55 -6.85 -6.12 -20.92
CA LYS A 55 -7.74 -4.97 -21.10
C LYS A 55 -6.93 -3.67 -21.26
N ILE A 56 -7.34 -2.81 -22.20
CA ILE A 56 -6.77 -1.46 -22.35
C ILE A 56 -7.66 -0.45 -21.65
N ILE A 57 -7.08 0.41 -20.82
CA ILE A 57 -7.74 1.54 -20.18
C ILE A 57 -7.20 2.81 -20.82
N PHE A 58 -8.03 3.46 -21.62
CA PHE A 58 -7.75 4.75 -22.22
C PHE A 58 -8.23 5.86 -21.28
N LEU A 59 -7.28 6.59 -20.71
CA LEU A 59 -7.54 7.78 -19.90
C LEU A 59 -7.65 8.98 -20.83
N TRP A 60 -8.87 9.49 -20.97
CA TRP A 60 -9.20 10.59 -21.88
C TRP A 60 -9.32 11.90 -21.10
N PRO A 61 -8.41 12.89 -21.26
CA PRO A 61 -8.53 14.17 -20.59
C PRO A 61 -9.86 14.85 -20.96
N ALA A 62 -10.62 15.32 -19.96
CA ALA A 62 -11.88 16.06 -20.17
C ALA A 62 -11.70 17.33 -21.02
N SER A 63 -10.48 17.86 -21.12
CA SER A 63 -10.14 18.95 -22.04
C SER A 63 -10.25 18.58 -23.52
N LEU A 64 -10.26 17.29 -23.86
CA LEU A 64 -10.35 16.76 -25.21
C LEU A 64 -11.72 16.14 -25.52
N ASP A 65 -12.77 16.43 -24.75
CA ASP A 65 -14.05 15.69 -24.75
C ASP A 65 -14.70 15.49 -26.14
N SER A 66 -14.36 16.34 -27.12
CA SER A 66 -14.72 16.11 -28.52
C SER A 66 -13.89 15.00 -29.18
N GLY A 67 -14.55 14.00 -29.78
CA GLY A 67 -13.91 13.03 -30.68
C GLY A 67 -13.76 11.61 -30.15
N ILE A 68 -14.33 11.31 -28.97
CA ILE A 68 -14.37 9.97 -28.38
C ILE A 68 -15.02 8.98 -29.36
N ASP A 69 -16.16 9.31 -29.97
CA ASP A 69 -16.86 8.39 -30.87
C ASP A 69 -16.08 8.11 -32.15
N ASN A 70 -15.42 9.14 -32.72
CA ASN A 70 -14.51 8.95 -33.84
C ASN A 70 -13.33 8.04 -33.45
N PHE A 71 -12.77 8.24 -32.26
CA PHE A 71 -11.70 7.38 -31.74
C PHE A 71 -12.15 5.93 -31.56
N LYS A 72 -13.33 5.68 -30.98
CA LYS A 72 -13.94 4.34 -30.89
C LYS A 72 -14.10 3.69 -32.26
N ASN A 73 -14.63 4.42 -33.25
CA ASN A 73 -14.75 3.92 -34.62
C ASN A 73 -13.38 3.54 -35.22
N ARG A 74 -12.35 4.35 -34.98
CA ARG A 74 -10.98 4.05 -35.42
C ARG A 74 -10.40 2.82 -34.71
N LEU A 75 -10.66 2.63 -33.42
CA LEU A 75 -10.24 1.41 -32.69
C LEU A 75 -10.90 0.15 -33.26
N LYS A 76 -12.22 0.22 -33.50
CA LYS A 76 -12.99 -0.86 -34.13
C LYS A 76 -12.46 -1.21 -35.53
N ASN A 77 -12.20 -0.19 -36.36
CA ASN A 77 -11.62 -0.39 -37.69
C ASN A 77 -10.20 -0.98 -37.65
N ASN A 78 -9.46 -0.75 -36.56
CA ASN A 78 -8.17 -1.39 -36.30
C ASN A 78 -8.30 -2.76 -35.63
N GLY A 79 -9.50 -3.35 -35.54
CA GLY A 79 -9.72 -4.70 -35.03
C GLY A 79 -9.71 -4.83 -33.51
N LEU A 80 -9.93 -3.75 -32.76
CA LEU A 80 -10.09 -3.79 -31.31
C LEU A 80 -11.59 -3.75 -30.94
N ASN A 81 -12.09 -4.85 -30.35
CA ASN A 81 -13.47 -4.95 -29.86
C ASN A 81 -13.73 -4.10 -28.61
N GLU A 82 -14.97 -3.68 -28.39
CA GLU A 82 -15.34 -2.85 -27.22
C GLU A 82 -15.13 -3.55 -25.87
N ASP A 83 -15.22 -4.88 -25.80
CA ASP A 83 -14.92 -5.64 -24.58
C ASP A 83 -13.43 -5.58 -24.18
N ASN A 84 -12.55 -5.27 -25.13
CA ASN A 84 -11.10 -5.24 -24.92
C ASN A 84 -10.61 -3.93 -24.33
N TYR A 85 -11.44 -2.87 -24.33
CA TYR A 85 -11.02 -1.57 -23.85
C TYR A 85 -12.09 -0.84 -23.05
N GLU A 86 -11.65 0.15 -22.29
CA GLU A 86 -12.52 1.09 -21.59
C GLU A 86 -11.96 2.48 -21.78
N ILE A 87 -12.83 3.46 -22.06
CA ILE A 87 -12.45 4.87 -22.14
C ILE A 87 -13.00 5.53 -20.88
N ILE A 88 -12.09 6.06 -20.06
CA ILE A 88 -12.42 6.76 -18.82
C ILE A 88 -12.09 8.23 -19.03
N ILE A 89 -13.11 9.09 -18.92
CA ILE A 89 -12.89 10.53 -18.94
C ILE A 89 -12.24 10.91 -17.61
N MET A 90 -11.03 11.42 -17.68
CA MET A 90 -10.27 11.88 -16.51
C MET A 90 -10.33 13.40 -16.40
N PRO A 91 -10.20 13.96 -15.19
CA PRO A 91 -10.13 15.40 -15.03
C PRO A 91 -8.97 16.05 -15.77
N SER A 92 -9.13 17.34 -16.07
CA SER A 92 -8.11 18.15 -16.74
C SER A 92 -7.76 19.40 -15.95
N PHE A 93 -6.61 19.99 -16.26
CA PHE A 93 -6.16 21.27 -15.69
C PHE A 93 -5.70 22.25 -16.77
N GLY A 94 -5.78 23.55 -16.47
CA GLY A 94 -5.35 24.62 -17.36
C GLY A 94 -6.44 25.11 -18.31
N THR A 95 -6.05 25.85 -19.35
CA THR A 95 -6.99 26.44 -20.31
C THR A 95 -6.86 25.78 -21.67
N TYR A 96 -7.97 25.31 -22.24
CA TYR A 96 -8.03 24.74 -23.58
C TYR A 96 -9.33 25.18 -24.29
N ASN A 97 -9.24 25.63 -25.54
CA ASN A 97 -10.38 26.16 -26.31
C ASN A 97 -11.25 27.15 -25.52
N ASN A 98 -10.62 28.13 -24.84
CA ASN A 98 -11.29 29.15 -24.00
C ASN A 98 -12.08 28.61 -22.80
N LYS A 99 -11.99 27.31 -22.48
CA LYS A 99 -12.53 26.73 -21.24
C LYS A 99 -11.40 26.50 -20.25
N TYR A 100 -11.59 26.97 -19.02
CA TYR A 100 -10.66 26.75 -17.91
C TYR A 100 -11.06 25.49 -17.13
N TYR A 101 -10.07 24.67 -16.80
CA TYR A 101 -10.22 23.46 -16.00
C TYR A 101 -9.40 23.60 -14.72
N ASP A 102 -10.08 23.54 -13.57
CA ASP A 102 -9.52 23.96 -12.29
C ASP A 102 -9.01 22.78 -11.43
N PHE A 103 -8.54 21.67 -12.02
CA PHE A 103 -7.91 20.58 -11.25
C PHE A 103 -6.44 20.85 -11.00
N TYR A 104 -5.91 20.32 -9.89
CA TYR A 104 -4.48 20.26 -9.66
C TYR A 104 -3.91 18.94 -10.20
N PRO A 105 -2.66 18.91 -10.71
CA PRO A 105 -2.03 17.70 -11.21
C PRO A 105 -2.11 16.51 -10.23
N GLN A 106 -1.92 16.75 -8.92
CA GLN A 106 -1.99 15.68 -7.92
C GLN A 106 -3.40 15.06 -7.82
N GLU A 107 -4.47 15.80 -8.09
CA GLU A 107 -5.84 15.26 -8.06
C GLU A 107 -6.08 14.29 -9.23
N ILE A 108 -5.45 14.55 -10.37
CA ILE A 108 -5.47 13.66 -11.53
C ILE A 108 -4.64 12.39 -11.24
N MET A 109 -3.48 12.53 -10.59
CA MET A 109 -2.74 11.36 -10.11
C MET A 109 -3.57 10.52 -9.13
N LEU A 110 -4.28 11.16 -8.19
CA LEU A 110 -5.18 10.47 -7.25
C LEU A 110 -6.29 9.74 -8.00
N PHE A 111 -6.92 10.38 -8.98
CA PHE A 111 -7.94 9.77 -9.83
C PHE A 111 -7.44 8.48 -10.49
N ILE A 112 -6.27 8.54 -11.14
CA ILE A 112 -5.67 7.39 -11.83
C ILE A 112 -5.33 6.28 -10.82
N PHE A 113 -4.75 6.64 -9.68
CA PHE A 113 -4.40 5.69 -8.61
C PHE A 113 -5.64 4.96 -8.07
N LEU A 114 -6.73 5.68 -7.81
CA LEU A 114 -7.98 5.09 -7.30
C LEU A 114 -8.63 4.15 -8.33
N ASP A 115 -8.63 4.51 -9.61
CA ASP A 115 -9.13 3.62 -10.68
C ASP A 115 -8.30 2.33 -10.77
N MET A 116 -6.97 2.45 -10.73
CA MET A 116 -6.08 1.31 -10.74
C MET A 116 -6.31 0.37 -9.53
N LEU A 117 -6.49 0.93 -8.32
CA LEU A 117 -6.78 0.14 -7.11
C LEU A 117 -8.07 -0.69 -7.20
N LYS A 118 -9.06 -0.24 -7.97
CA LYS A 118 -10.33 -0.97 -8.16
C LYS A 118 -10.17 -2.21 -9.05
N ARG A 119 -9.10 -2.27 -9.86
CA ARG A 119 -8.99 -3.22 -10.99
C ARG A 119 -7.80 -4.15 -10.87
N ILE A 120 -6.67 -3.65 -10.38
CA ILE A 120 -5.38 -4.31 -10.49
C ILE A 120 -5.04 -5.03 -9.18
N ASN A 121 -4.67 -6.30 -9.29
CA ASN A 121 -4.14 -7.12 -8.20
C ASN A 121 -2.62 -7.26 -8.30
N ALA A 122 -1.99 -7.75 -7.23
CA ALA A 122 -0.53 -7.84 -7.16
C ALA A 122 0.10 -8.87 -8.11
N ASP A 123 -0.67 -9.83 -8.62
CA ASP A 123 -0.17 -10.87 -9.54
C ASP A 123 -0.29 -10.45 -11.01
N ASP A 124 -0.98 -9.33 -11.27
CA ASP A 124 -1.22 -8.81 -12.61
C ASP A 124 0.05 -8.19 -13.24
N ILE A 125 -0.06 -7.87 -14.52
CA ILE A 125 0.96 -7.11 -15.26
C ILE A 125 0.33 -5.78 -15.66
N LEU A 126 0.99 -4.68 -15.31
CA LEU A 126 0.58 -3.33 -15.70
C LEU A 126 1.56 -2.78 -16.73
N LEU A 127 1.06 -2.45 -17.92
CA LEU A 127 1.81 -1.71 -18.93
C LEU A 127 1.31 -0.26 -18.97
N LEU A 128 2.24 0.68 -19.00
CA LEU A 128 1.98 2.11 -19.12
C LEU A 128 2.44 2.57 -20.50
N ASP A 129 1.50 2.93 -21.38
CA ASP A 129 1.83 3.59 -22.64
C ASP A 129 2.05 5.07 -22.39
N ILE A 130 3.29 5.51 -22.62
CA ILE A 130 3.76 6.87 -22.34
C ILE A 130 3.96 7.71 -23.60
N ASN A 131 3.49 7.23 -24.77
CA ASN A 131 3.86 7.80 -26.07
C ASN A 131 2.99 8.97 -26.51
N THR A 132 1.72 8.96 -26.15
CA THR A 132 0.71 9.83 -26.75
C THR A 132 0.11 10.86 -25.79
N GLY A 133 0.41 10.73 -24.49
CA GLY A 133 -0.09 11.65 -23.48
C GLY A 133 0.68 12.96 -23.49
N LEU A 134 0.01 14.03 -23.06
CA LEU A 134 0.69 15.29 -22.77
C LEU A 134 1.67 15.09 -21.61
N ASN A 135 2.89 15.61 -21.72
CA ASN A 135 4.04 15.31 -20.85
C ASN A 135 3.70 15.23 -19.34
N GLU A 136 2.94 16.19 -18.81
CA GLU A 136 2.59 16.21 -17.39
C GLU A 136 1.71 15.02 -16.99
N TYR A 137 0.67 14.72 -17.78
CA TYR A 137 -0.24 13.61 -17.47
C TYR A 137 0.49 12.25 -17.48
N VAL A 138 1.45 12.08 -18.39
CA VAL A 138 2.27 10.86 -18.45
C VAL A 138 3.05 10.65 -17.16
N ASN A 139 3.62 11.71 -16.58
CA ASN A 139 4.30 11.64 -15.29
C ASN A 139 3.31 11.25 -14.17
N LEU A 140 2.12 11.85 -14.16
CA LEU A 140 1.07 11.52 -13.18
C LEU A 140 0.63 10.05 -13.27
N LEU A 141 0.57 9.47 -14.48
CA LEU A 141 0.29 8.04 -14.67
C LEU A 141 1.40 7.15 -14.08
N ILE A 142 2.67 7.51 -14.29
CA ILE A 142 3.81 6.78 -13.73
C ILE A 142 3.81 6.86 -12.20
N ASP A 143 3.50 8.03 -11.63
CA ASP A 143 3.44 8.23 -10.18
C ASP A 143 2.25 7.51 -9.54
N ALA A 144 1.08 7.52 -10.18
CA ALA A 144 -0.07 6.72 -9.76
C ALA A 144 0.25 5.21 -9.75
N ALA A 145 0.91 4.72 -10.80
CA ALA A 145 1.36 3.33 -10.87
C ALA A 145 2.42 2.99 -9.81
N ALA A 146 3.30 3.93 -9.45
CA ALA A 146 4.26 3.76 -8.37
C ALA A 146 3.57 3.63 -7.01
N ASN A 147 2.55 4.45 -6.74
CA ASN A 147 1.75 4.35 -5.51
C ASN A 147 0.96 3.04 -5.47
N LEU A 148 0.42 2.58 -6.59
CA LEU A 148 -0.23 1.28 -6.72
C LEU A 148 0.73 0.13 -6.39
N PHE A 149 1.96 0.17 -6.92
CA PHE A 149 3.00 -0.80 -6.59
C PHE A 149 3.22 -0.88 -5.09
N VAL A 150 3.37 0.27 -4.41
CA VAL A 150 3.58 0.32 -2.96
C VAL A 150 2.37 -0.25 -2.21
N ALA A 151 1.14 0.11 -2.60
CA ALA A 151 -0.09 -0.39 -1.98
C ALA A 151 -0.15 -1.93 -2.02
N LEU A 152 0.04 -2.51 -3.21
CA LEU A 152 -0.02 -3.95 -3.43
C LEU A 152 1.18 -4.69 -2.82
N TRP A 153 2.35 -4.04 -2.73
CA TRP A 153 3.52 -4.56 -2.05
C TRP A 153 3.29 -4.67 -0.54
N LEU A 154 2.70 -3.64 0.08
CA LEU A 154 2.34 -3.60 1.51
C LEU A 154 1.24 -4.63 1.83
N PHE A 155 0.21 -4.73 0.97
CA PHE A 155 -0.86 -5.73 1.12
C PHE A 155 -0.37 -7.17 1.02
N ASN A 156 0.69 -7.43 0.26
CA ASN A 156 1.31 -8.75 0.12
C ASN A 156 2.67 -8.82 0.81
N ILE A 157 2.81 -8.22 1.99
CA ILE A 157 4.07 -8.26 2.75
C ILE A 157 4.56 -9.68 3.04
N ASN A 158 3.67 -10.67 3.06
CA ASN A 158 3.96 -12.09 3.31
C ASN A 158 4.37 -12.90 2.07
N ASN A 159 4.36 -12.30 0.87
CA ASN A 159 4.65 -13.00 -0.39
C ASN A 159 5.69 -12.21 -1.21
N GLU A 160 6.55 -12.91 -1.94
CA GLU A 160 7.48 -12.29 -2.89
C GLU A 160 6.78 -11.76 -4.14
N LYS A 161 5.57 -12.21 -4.45
CA LYS A 161 4.78 -11.68 -5.56
C LYS A 161 4.57 -10.16 -5.40
N SER A 162 4.83 -9.45 -6.48
CA SER A 162 4.66 -8.01 -6.59
C SER A 162 4.14 -7.66 -7.98
N LEU A 163 3.41 -6.55 -8.05
CA LEU A 163 2.92 -6.04 -9.31
C LEU A 163 4.11 -5.77 -10.24
N ARG A 164 4.05 -6.33 -11.45
CA ARG A 164 5.06 -6.07 -12.48
C ARG A 164 4.59 -4.92 -13.34
N ILE A 165 5.38 -3.87 -13.38
CA ILE A 165 5.08 -2.66 -14.15
C ILE A 165 6.08 -2.51 -15.28
N TYR A 166 5.58 -2.25 -16.48
CA TYR A 166 6.37 -1.98 -17.67
C TYR A 166 5.92 -0.67 -18.32
N LYS A 167 6.83 0.01 -19.01
CA LYS A 167 6.54 1.17 -19.86
C LYS A 167 6.61 0.74 -21.31
N ILE A 168 5.62 1.14 -22.12
CA ILE A 168 5.63 1.02 -23.57
C ILE A 168 6.15 2.34 -24.12
N ILE A 169 7.30 2.30 -24.79
CA ILE A 169 7.99 3.46 -25.33
C ILE A 169 8.22 3.24 -26.82
N SER A 170 7.80 4.16 -27.67
CA SER A 170 8.00 4.12 -29.11
C SER A 170 8.96 5.21 -29.55
N GLU A 171 9.66 4.97 -30.64
CA GLU A 171 10.41 6.04 -31.32
C GLU A 171 9.43 7.14 -31.76
N PRO A 172 9.85 8.43 -31.75
CA PRO A 172 9.00 9.52 -32.21
C PRO A 172 8.48 9.26 -33.64
N VAL A 173 7.17 9.38 -33.83
CA VAL A 173 6.56 9.22 -35.15
C VAL A 173 6.75 10.52 -35.96
N LEU A 174 7.77 10.54 -36.82
CA LEU A 174 8.04 11.67 -37.71
C LEU A 174 7.25 11.54 -39.02
N LYS A 175 6.96 12.67 -39.67
CA LYS A 175 6.29 12.67 -40.99
C LYS A 175 7.13 11.88 -42.00
N GLY A 176 6.54 10.82 -42.58
CA GLY A 176 7.22 9.92 -43.52
C GLY A 176 7.88 8.69 -42.88
N SER A 177 7.75 8.50 -41.56
CA SER A 177 8.22 7.28 -40.88
C SER A 177 7.50 6.06 -41.44
N LYS A 178 8.26 5.11 -42.01
CA LYS A 178 7.71 3.86 -42.55
C LYS A 178 7.58 2.78 -41.48
N LYS A 179 8.47 2.79 -40.48
CA LYS A 179 8.55 1.78 -39.43
C LYS A 179 9.01 2.42 -38.13
N VAL A 180 8.38 2.07 -37.01
CA VAL A 180 8.63 2.67 -35.69
C VAL A 180 8.88 1.56 -34.68
N SER A 181 10.00 1.62 -33.96
CA SER A 181 10.31 0.63 -32.93
C SER A 181 9.57 0.92 -31.63
N ILE A 182 9.07 -0.14 -30.97
CA ILE A 182 8.51 -0.11 -29.62
C ILE A 182 9.48 -0.88 -28.70
N TYR A 183 9.78 -0.25 -27.58
CA TYR A 183 10.59 -0.74 -26.47
C TYR A 183 9.68 -0.95 -25.25
N ILE A 184 9.77 -2.10 -24.61
CA ILE A 184 9.02 -2.40 -23.38
C ILE A 184 10.01 -2.53 -22.22
N GLN A 185 10.03 -1.50 -21.36
CA GLN A 185 11.02 -1.40 -20.29
C GLN A 185 10.38 -1.68 -18.93
N SER A 186 10.99 -2.53 -18.09
CA SER A 186 10.54 -2.69 -16.71
C SER A 186 10.68 -1.39 -15.92
N LEU A 187 9.67 -1.07 -15.13
CA LEU A 187 9.71 0.05 -14.19
C LEU A 187 10.11 -0.49 -12.82
N ASN A 188 11.42 -0.47 -12.55
CA ASN A 188 11.96 -0.94 -11.27
C ASN A 188 11.61 0.04 -10.14
N LYS A 189 10.59 -0.29 -9.34
CA LYS A 189 10.19 0.47 -8.15
C LYS A 189 10.66 -0.24 -6.88
N LYS A 190 11.01 0.55 -5.88
CA LYS A 190 11.37 0.07 -4.54
C LYS A 190 10.29 0.52 -3.57
N ALA A 191 9.97 -0.35 -2.63
CA ALA A 191 9.11 -0.06 -1.49
C ALA A 191 9.86 -0.44 -0.22
N PHE A 192 9.56 0.25 0.88
CA PHE A 192 10.17 0.03 2.18
C PHE A 192 9.09 -0.33 3.20
N PHE A 193 9.45 -1.17 4.16
CA PHE A 193 8.59 -1.48 5.29
C PHE A 193 8.59 -0.30 6.26
N LEU A 194 7.63 0.61 6.10
CA LEU A 194 7.41 1.79 6.92
C LEU A 194 5.91 2.06 7.00
N VAL A 195 5.45 2.69 8.09
CA VAL A 195 4.07 3.20 8.18
C VAL A 195 3.96 4.54 7.45
N PRO A 196 3.24 4.63 6.31
CA PRO A 196 3.22 5.85 5.49
C PRO A 196 2.48 7.03 6.15
N TYR A 197 1.48 6.74 6.99
CA TYR A 197 0.67 7.75 7.67
C TYR A 197 0.46 7.39 9.15
N LYS A 198 0.85 8.31 10.05
CA LYS A 198 0.85 8.11 11.51
C LYS A 198 -0.07 9.08 12.29
N LYS A 199 -0.76 9.99 11.61
CA LYS A 199 -1.60 11.03 12.24
C LYS A 199 -3.07 10.62 12.26
N GLU A 200 -3.92 11.36 12.97
CA GLU A 200 -5.37 11.22 12.84
C GLU A 200 -5.82 11.76 11.48
N PHE A 201 -6.45 10.91 10.66
CA PHE A 201 -6.96 11.33 9.36
C PHE A 201 -8.20 12.22 9.54
N LYS A 202 -8.13 13.45 9.05
CA LYS A 202 -9.23 14.42 9.09
C LYS A 202 -9.53 14.91 7.69
N ILE A 203 -10.77 14.76 7.27
CA ILE A 203 -11.23 15.25 5.95
C ILE A 203 -11.01 16.76 5.83
N ALA A 204 -11.35 17.49 6.90
CA ALA A 204 -11.13 18.92 6.98
C ALA A 204 -9.67 19.36 6.77
N SER A 205 -8.68 18.48 6.99
CA SER A 205 -7.27 18.84 6.77
C SER A 205 -6.78 18.56 5.35
N VAL A 206 -7.52 17.76 4.57
CA VAL A 206 -7.12 17.37 3.21
C VAL A 206 -7.98 17.99 2.12
N MET A 207 -9.03 18.74 2.48
CA MET A 207 -9.98 19.34 1.55
C MET A 207 -10.40 20.75 1.97
N GLU A 208 -10.61 21.61 0.98
CA GLU A 208 -11.29 22.90 1.09
C GLU A 208 -12.64 22.81 0.40
N MET A 209 -13.72 23.11 1.11
CA MET A 209 -15.08 23.13 0.56
C MET A 209 -15.97 24.05 1.40
N ASN A 210 -17.13 24.45 0.84
CA ASN A 210 -18.13 25.18 1.62
C ASN A 210 -18.64 24.35 2.81
N ASP A 211 -19.16 25.01 3.84
CA ASP A 211 -19.51 24.36 5.11
C ASP A 211 -20.61 23.29 4.95
N ASP A 212 -21.57 23.49 4.04
CA ASP A 212 -22.66 22.53 3.79
C ASP A 212 -22.14 21.22 3.15
N LEU A 213 -21.28 21.32 2.14
CA LEU A 213 -20.63 20.15 1.53
C LEU A 213 -19.71 19.47 2.52
N LYS A 214 -18.98 20.26 3.33
CA LYS A 214 -18.11 19.76 4.39
C LYS A 214 -18.88 18.93 5.39
N MET A 215 -19.99 19.44 5.91
CA MET A 215 -20.84 18.69 6.82
C MET A 215 -21.38 17.43 6.17
N SER A 216 -21.83 17.49 4.91
CA SER A 216 -22.36 16.30 4.21
C SER A 216 -21.28 15.21 4.01
N PHE A 217 -20.07 15.62 3.67
CA PHE A 217 -18.95 14.72 3.39
C PHE A 217 -18.37 14.18 4.70
N GLU A 218 -18.15 15.04 5.69
CA GLU A 218 -17.80 14.59 7.04
C GLU A 218 -18.87 13.67 7.63
N PHE A 219 -20.16 13.93 7.43
CA PHE A 219 -21.22 13.04 7.91
C PHE A 219 -21.13 11.66 7.27
N LYS A 220 -20.86 11.57 5.95
CA LYS A 220 -20.65 10.30 5.24
C LYS A 220 -19.51 9.47 5.85
N PHE A 221 -18.44 10.11 6.31
CA PHE A 221 -17.23 9.46 6.81
C PHE A 221 -17.18 9.27 8.35
N LYS A 222 -17.63 10.27 9.12
CA LYS A 222 -17.53 10.34 10.59
C LYS A 222 -18.51 9.40 11.29
N HIS A 223 -19.67 9.14 10.68
CA HIS A 223 -20.68 8.27 11.29
C HIS A 223 -20.50 6.78 11.00
N LYS A 224 -19.55 6.40 10.14
CA LYS A 224 -19.41 4.99 9.73
C LYS A 224 -18.21 4.28 10.35
N ARG A 225 -17.06 4.94 10.52
CA ARG A 225 -15.80 4.25 10.83
C ARG A 225 -14.87 5.02 11.76
N ASN A 226 -14.17 4.28 12.64
CA ASN A 226 -13.18 4.83 13.56
C ASN A 226 -11.77 4.74 12.94
N TYR A 227 -11.45 5.66 12.02
CA TYR A 227 -10.15 5.71 11.34
C TYR A 227 -8.97 5.85 12.30
N ARG A 228 -9.15 6.59 13.40
CA ARG A 228 -8.12 6.74 14.43
C ARG A 228 -7.73 5.40 15.04
N ASN A 229 -8.70 4.55 15.35
CA ASN A 229 -8.42 3.21 15.87
C ASN A 229 -7.68 2.34 14.84
N LEU A 230 -8.06 2.39 13.56
CA LEU A 230 -7.36 1.63 12.51
C LEU A 230 -5.89 2.06 12.39
N ILE A 231 -5.61 3.37 12.39
CA ILE A 231 -4.24 3.89 12.33
C ILE A 231 -3.45 3.49 13.57
N ASN A 232 -4.03 3.66 14.76
CA ASN A 232 -3.38 3.25 16.00
C ASN A 232 -3.03 1.76 16.00
N ASN A 233 -3.92 0.91 15.52
CA ASN A 233 -3.67 -0.53 15.41
C ASN A 233 -2.48 -0.83 14.49
N VAL A 234 -2.39 -0.18 13.32
CA VAL A 234 -1.24 -0.33 12.42
C VAL A 234 0.06 0.12 13.08
N ILE A 235 0.05 1.25 13.77
CA ILE A 235 1.22 1.77 14.48
C ILE A 235 1.67 0.79 15.57
N ILE A 236 0.73 0.26 16.36
CA ILE A 236 1.02 -0.74 17.41
C ILE A 236 1.68 -1.98 16.79
N ILE A 237 1.10 -2.54 15.73
CA ILE A 237 1.65 -3.74 15.06
C ILE A 237 3.05 -3.44 14.50
N TYR A 238 3.19 -2.35 13.73
CA TYR A 238 4.47 -1.99 13.13
C TYR A 238 5.55 -1.77 14.20
N ASN A 239 5.27 -0.97 15.23
CA ASN A 239 6.26 -0.70 16.28
C ASN A 239 6.56 -1.94 17.12
N SER A 240 5.62 -2.88 17.27
CA SER A 240 5.90 -4.16 17.94
C SER A 240 6.90 -5.02 17.16
N ILE A 241 6.87 -4.95 15.83
CA ILE A 241 7.86 -5.61 14.95
C ILE A 241 9.19 -4.87 15.00
N ASP A 242 9.15 -3.55 14.82
CA ASP A 242 10.34 -2.70 14.76
C ASP A 242 11.16 -2.76 16.06
N MET A 243 10.47 -2.73 17.21
CA MET A 243 11.07 -2.77 18.55
C MET A 243 11.19 -4.18 19.14
N ASN A 244 10.93 -5.22 18.34
CA ASN A 244 11.04 -6.61 18.75
C ASN A 244 10.17 -7.03 19.95
N THR A 245 8.99 -6.43 20.13
CA THR A 245 8.04 -6.71 21.22
C THR A 245 6.83 -7.51 20.75
N LEU A 246 7.08 -8.68 20.14
CA LEU A 246 6.05 -9.52 19.50
C LEU A 246 4.94 -10.00 20.46
N SER A 247 5.21 -10.01 21.76
CA SER A 247 4.22 -10.36 22.80
C SER A 247 2.95 -9.52 22.70
N VAL A 248 3.07 -8.24 22.34
CA VAL A 248 1.93 -7.32 22.21
C VAL A 248 0.92 -7.80 21.16
N LEU A 249 1.37 -8.53 20.13
CA LEU A 249 0.49 -9.08 19.10
C LEU A 249 -0.47 -10.12 19.70
N LYS A 250 -0.01 -10.93 20.66
CA LYS A 250 -0.85 -11.86 21.43
C LYS A 250 -1.77 -11.09 22.38
N GLU A 251 -1.20 -10.24 23.23
CA GLU A 251 -1.94 -9.48 24.26
C GLU A 251 -3.09 -8.66 23.68
N SER A 252 -2.90 -8.16 22.46
CA SER A 252 -3.86 -7.29 21.77
C SER A 252 -4.58 -8.00 20.62
N TYR A 253 -4.52 -9.33 20.53
CA TYR A 253 -5.00 -10.09 19.38
C TYR A 253 -6.45 -9.73 19.00
N ASN A 254 -7.39 -9.79 19.95
CA ASN A 254 -8.80 -9.48 19.68
C ASN A 254 -9.02 -8.03 19.21
N LYS A 255 -8.20 -7.08 19.69
CA LYS A 255 -8.27 -5.65 19.32
C LYS A 255 -7.63 -5.38 17.95
N LEU A 256 -6.65 -6.18 17.55
CA LEU A 256 -5.85 -5.99 16.34
C LEU A 256 -6.31 -6.86 15.16
N PHE A 257 -6.81 -8.08 15.42
CA PHE A 257 -6.98 -9.12 14.41
C PHE A 257 -8.36 -9.83 14.43
N SER A 258 -9.35 -9.31 15.16
CA SER A 258 -10.71 -9.87 15.12
C SER A 258 -11.39 -9.67 13.76
N ASP A 259 -12.38 -10.53 13.46
CA ASP A 259 -13.14 -10.48 12.21
C ASP A 259 -13.90 -9.16 12.01
N SER A 260 -14.41 -8.57 13.10
CA SER A 260 -15.05 -7.26 13.05
C SER A 260 -14.07 -6.17 12.62
N VAL A 261 -12.84 -6.19 13.15
CA VAL A 261 -11.79 -5.23 12.76
C VAL A 261 -11.41 -5.41 11.29
N PHE A 262 -11.32 -6.65 10.81
CA PHE A 262 -11.02 -6.90 9.38
C PHE A 262 -12.14 -6.43 8.46
N TYR A 263 -13.40 -6.65 8.84
CA TYR A 263 -14.56 -6.15 8.13
C TYR A 263 -14.56 -4.62 8.07
N ASP A 264 -14.33 -3.96 9.21
CA ASP A 264 -14.25 -2.51 9.33
C ASP A 264 -13.13 -1.93 8.46
N LEU A 265 -11.98 -2.59 8.42
CA LEU A 265 -10.84 -2.23 7.55
C LEU A 265 -11.20 -2.31 6.07
N LYS A 266 -11.81 -3.42 5.62
CA LYS A 266 -12.24 -3.58 4.21
C LYS A 266 -13.27 -2.53 3.81
N CYS A 267 -14.28 -2.31 4.65
CA CYS A 267 -15.29 -1.29 4.39
C CYS A 267 -14.69 0.11 4.36
N SER A 268 -13.75 0.42 5.26
CA SER A 268 -13.04 1.71 5.30
C SER A 268 -12.28 1.99 4.00
N ILE A 269 -11.53 1.00 3.49
CA ILE A 269 -10.80 1.13 2.23
C ILE A 269 -11.77 1.36 1.07
N LYS A 270 -12.83 0.56 0.98
CA LYS A 270 -13.82 0.69 -0.08
C LYS A 270 -14.50 2.06 -0.04
N GLU A 271 -14.93 2.49 1.14
CA GLU A 271 -15.58 3.79 1.35
C GLU A 271 -14.68 4.96 0.95
N LEU A 272 -13.40 4.94 1.32
CA LEU A 272 -12.42 5.95 0.90
C LEU A 272 -12.27 6.00 -0.62
N ILE A 273 -12.06 4.84 -1.25
CA ILE A 273 -11.87 4.73 -2.69
C ILE A 273 -13.12 5.23 -3.42
N ASP A 274 -14.31 4.80 -3.02
CA ASP A 274 -15.58 5.17 -3.67
C ASP A 274 -15.86 6.67 -3.49
N ASN A 275 -15.78 7.20 -2.26
CA ASN A 275 -16.07 8.60 -1.98
C ASN A 275 -15.12 9.56 -2.70
N PHE A 276 -13.81 9.28 -2.74
CA PHE A 276 -12.86 10.12 -3.47
C PHE A 276 -12.99 9.96 -4.99
N SER A 277 -13.34 8.78 -5.49
CA SER A 277 -13.62 8.59 -6.91
C SER A 277 -14.85 9.39 -7.33
N ASP A 278 -15.94 9.28 -6.58
CA ASP A 278 -17.19 10.00 -6.85
C ASP A 278 -16.97 11.51 -6.81
N LEU A 279 -16.19 11.99 -5.85
CA LEU A 279 -15.81 13.38 -5.77
C LEU A 279 -15.07 13.85 -7.03
N LEU A 280 -14.04 13.12 -7.46
CA LEU A 280 -13.22 13.50 -8.61
C LEU A 280 -13.99 13.38 -9.94
N ASN A 281 -14.96 12.46 -10.03
CA ASN A 281 -15.82 12.26 -11.20
C ASN A 281 -16.86 13.39 -11.36
N ASN A 282 -17.38 13.95 -10.27
CA ASN A 282 -18.51 14.89 -10.28
C ASN A 282 -18.08 16.38 -10.23
N MET A 283 -16.79 16.67 -10.34
CA MET A 283 -16.25 18.03 -10.30
C MET A 283 -16.30 18.70 -11.68
N ASP A 284 -17.40 19.38 -11.99
CA ASP A 284 -17.51 20.25 -13.17
C ASP A 284 -16.85 21.63 -12.95
N GLY A 285 -16.42 22.26 -14.05
CA GLY A 285 -15.51 23.43 -14.17
C GLY A 285 -15.94 24.77 -13.56
N GLY A 286 -16.50 24.78 -12.34
CA GLY A 286 -16.78 25.96 -11.52
C GLY A 286 -16.68 25.62 -10.03
N ARG A 287 -15.49 25.19 -9.59
CA ARG A 287 -15.29 24.41 -8.36
C ARG A 287 -15.71 25.09 -7.04
N ASN A 288 -16.47 24.34 -6.24
CA ASN A 288 -16.74 24.58 -4.81
C ASN A 288 -15.93 23.67 -3.86
N ILE A 289 -15.10 22.76 -4.40
CA ILE A 289 -14.30 21.80 -3.63
C ILE A 289 -12.89 21.69 -4.23
N LYS A 290 -11.86 21.71 -3.37
CA LYS A 290 -10.44 21.50 -3.74
C LYS A 290 -9.80 20.49 -2.80
N ILE A 291 -9.00 19.56 -3.31
CA ILE A 291 -8.20 18.67 -2.47
C ILE A 291 -6.87 19.35 -2.17
N LEU A 292 -6.65 19.69 -0.90
CA LEU A 292 -5.46 20.41 -0.44
C LEU A 292 -4.23 19.50 -0.30
N ASN A 293 -4.44 18.22 0.06
CA ASN A 293 -3.34 17.32 0.37
C ASN A 293 -3.60 15.88 -0.09
N VAL A 294 -3.34 15.64 -1.38
CA VAL A 294 -3.44 14.31 -2.00
C VAL A 294 -2.50 13.29 -1.35
N ASN A 295 -1.28 13.71 -0.98
CA ASN A 295 -0.29 12.81 -0.40
C ASN A 295 -0.77 12.23 0.94
N GLU A 296 -1.47 13.00 1.78
CA GLU A 296 -2.06 12.48 3.00
C GLU A 296 -3.15 11.44 2.72
N ILE A 297 -3.97 11.64 1.69
CA ILE A 297 -5.00 10.66 1.29
C ILE A 297 -4.34 9.36 0.84
N ILE A 298 -3.35 9.44 -0.05
CA ILE A 298 -2.63 8.25 -0.56
C ILE A 298 -1.93 7.54 0.59
N ASN A 299 -1.14 8.25 1.40
CA ASN A 299 -0.42 7.65 2.52
C ASN A 299 -1.40 6.98 3.52
N PHE A 300 -2.57 7.58 3.75
CA PHE A 300 -3.59 6.98 4.59
C PHE A 300 -4.12 5.67 3.99
N ILE A 301 -4.43 5.63 2.69
CA ILE A 301 -4.81 4.39 1.99
C ILE A 301 -3.69 3.35 2.07
N LEU A 302 -2.42 3.74 1.85
CA LEU A 302 -1.27 2.85 1.95
C LEU A 302 -1.12 2.25 3.36
N THR A 303 -1.33 3.04 4.41
CA THR A 303 -1.36 2.55 5.81
C THR A 303 -2.45 1.49 6.01
N LEU A 304 -3.64 1.66 5.44
CA LEU A 304 -4.70 0.65 5.53
C LEU A 304 -4.37 -0.62 4.74
N TYR A 305 -3.72 -0.49 3.58
CA TYR A 305 -3.21 -1.64 2.81
C TYR A 305 -2.12 -2.41 3.57
N LEU A 306 -1.23 -1.71 4.29
CA LEU A 306 -0.29 -2.33 5.22
C LEU A 306 -1.02 -3.10 6.33
N TYR A 307 -2.11 -2.54 6.87
CA TYR A 307 -2.91 -3.26 7.88
C TYR A 307 -3.48 -4.56 7.31
N CYS A 308 -4.02 -4.53 6.09
CA CYS A 308 -4.46 -5.76 5.43
C CYS A 308 -3.31 -6.77 5.27
N GLY A 309 -2.11 -6.29 4.95
CA GLY A 309 -0.90 -7.10 4.91
C GLY A 309 -0.58 -7.77 6.25
N PHE A 310 -0.66 -7.02 7.36
CA PHE A 310 -0.52 -7.57 8.71
C PHE A 310 -1.59 -8.61 9.05
N PHE A 311 -2.85 -8.35 8.71
CA PHE A 311 -3.93 -9.34 8.88
C PHE A 311 -3.61 -10.66 8.16
N LYS A 312 -3.17 -10.59 6.89
CA LYS A 312 -2.78 -11.78 6.11
C LYS A 312 -1.54 -12.48 6.65
N LEU A 313 -0.64 -11.73 7.30
CA LEU A 313 0.58 -12.29 7.88
C LEU A 313 0.31 -12.97 9.21
N PHE A 314 -0.54 -12.39 10.07
CA PHE A 314 -0.59 -12.72 11.49
C PHE A 314 -1.85 -13.39 12.00
N LYS A 315 -3.03 -13.16 11.38
CA LYS A 315 -4.32 -13.59 11.94
C LYS A 315 -4.32 -15.05 12.41
N ASP A 316 -3.83 -15.96 11.57
CA ASP A 316 -3.85 -17.40 11.88
C ASP A 316 -2.50 -17.91 12.43
N LYS A 317 -1.61 -17.02 12.87
CA LYS A 317 -0.23 -17.37 13.29
C LYS A 317 0.15 -16.87 14.68
N ILE A 318 -0.69 -16.07 15.32
CA ILE A 318 -0.45 -15.62 16.69
C ILE A 318 -0.94 -16.70 17.66
N HIS A 319 -0.11 -17.72 17.84
CA HIS A 319 -0.28 -18.81 18.80
C HIS A 319 0.94 -18.87 19.71
N LEU A 320 1.11 -17.82 20.51
CA LEU A 320 2.33 -17.58 21.28
C LEU A 320 2.22 -18.14 22.71
N GLU A 321 2.18 -19.45 22.87
CA GLU A 321 2.03 -20.13 24.17
C GLU A 321 3.37 -20.54 24.78
N LYS A 322 4.33 -20.91 23.94
CA LYS A 322 5.65 -21.40 24.30
C LYS A 322 6.74 -20.45 23.82
N LEU A 323 7.90 -20.53 24.46
CA LEU A 323 9.10 -19.79 24.06
C LEU A 323 9.49 -20.06 22.60
N ASP A 324 9.28 -21.28 22.08
CA ASP A 324 9.60 -21.62 20.69
C ASP A 324 8.66 -20.96 19.66
N ASP A 325 7.41 -20.71 20.03
CA ASP A 325 6.43 -20.05 19.14
C ASP A 325 6.88 -18.62 18.80
N TYR A 326 7.57 -17.95 19.72
CA TYR A 326 8.17 -16.64 19.50
C TYR A 326 9.31 -16.68 18.50
N LEU A 327 10.16 -17.72 18.57
CA LEU A 327 11.24 -17.90 17.59
C LEU A 327 10.67 -18.21 16.22
N GLU A 328 9.63 -19.04 16.13
CA GLU A 328 8.96 -19.33 14.86
C GLU A 328 8.37 -18.05 14.23
N LEU A 329 7.61 -17.28 15.01
CA LEU A 329 7.03 -16.02 14.55
C LEU A 329 8.12 -14.99 14.20
N GLY A 330 9.14 -14.85 15.05
CA GLY A 330 10.27 -13.97 14.80
C GLY A 330 11.04 -14.34 13.52
N ASN A 331 11.27 -15.62 13.28
CA ASN A 331 11.90 -16.09 12.04
C ASN A 331 11.04 -15.78 10.81
N LEU A 332 9.73 -15.97 10.90
CA LEU A 332 8.79 -15.62 9.82
C LEU A 332 8.83 -14.11 9.50
N ILE A 333 8.93 -13.26 10.52
CA ILE A 333 8.91 -11.79 10.37
C ILE A 333 10.27 -11.27 9.92
N TYR A 334 11.33 -11.57 10.66
CA TYR A 334 12.62 -10.89 10.53
C TYR A 334 13.49 -11.43 9.39
N ASN A 335 13.27 -12.67 8.98
CA ASN A 335 13.89 -13.21 7.76
C ASN A 335 13.08 -12.88 6.50
N ASN A 336 11.93 -12.24 6.62
CA ASN A 336 11.17 -11.76 5.48
C ASN A 336 11.94 -10.64 4.77
N LYS A 337 12.27 -10.83 3.48
CA LYS A 337 13.03 -9.87 2.67
C LYS A 337 12.36 -8.48 2.57
N LYS A 338 11.04 -8.40 2.72
CA LYS A 338 10.30 -7.12 2.70
C LYS A 338 10.41 -6.34 4.01
N ILE A 339 10.47 -7.04 5.15
CA ILE A 339 10.61 -6.42 6.49
C ILE A 339 12.08 -6.13 6.78
N ASN A 340 12.95 -7.11 6.52
CA ASN A 340 14.41 -7.00 6.57
C ASN A 340 14.96 -6.38 7.87
N LEU A 341 14.60 -6.97 9.01
CA LEU A 341 15.12 -6.60 10.34
C LEU A 341 15.91 -7.77 10.97
N PRO A 342 16.98 -8.28 10.34
CA PRO A 342 17.67 -9.50 10.76
C PRO A 342 18.44 -9.36 12.09
N GLN A 343 18.60 -8.16 12.64
CA GLN A 343 19.19 -8.01 13.97
C GLN A 343 18.18 -8.34 15.08
N ASN A 344 16.89 -8.09 14.86
CA ASN A 344 15.84 -8.34 15.86
C ASN A 344 15.73 -9.83 16.21
N ILE A 345 15.90 -10.73 15.24
CA ILE A 345 15.89 -12.18 15.53
C ILE A 345 17.05 -12.60 16.44
N ARG A 346 18.21 -11.94 16.35
CA ARG A 346 19.35 -12.25 17.22
C ARG A 346 19.06 -11.87 18.67
N PHE A 347 18.50 -10.68 18.90
CA PHE A 347 18.11 -10.23 20.23
C PHE A 347 16.99 -11.09 20.82
N LEU A 348 15.96 -11.40 20.02
CA LEU A 348 14.88 -12.29 20.44
C LEU A 348 15.41 -13.68 20.84
N THR A 349 16.35 -14.22 20.06
CA THR A 349 16.97 -15.52 20.33
C THR A 349 17.73 -15.53 21.65
N ARG A 350 18.53 -14.50 21.89
CA ARG A 350 19.27 -14.35 23.16
C ARG A 350 18.30 -14.28 24.35
N ASP A 351 17.31 -13.40 24.29
CA ASP A 351 16.38 -13.20 25.40
C ASP A 351 15.60 -14.49 25.71
N ILE A 352 15.19 -15.23 24.68
CA ILE A 352 14.52 -16.53 24.84
C ILE A 352 15.46 -17.60 25.42
N GLN A 353 16.72 -17.63 25.03
CA GLN A 353 17.72 -18.56 25.60
C GLN A 353 17.94 -18.30 27.08
N GLU A 354 18.10 -17.03 27.48
CA GLU A 354 18.20 -16.64 28.89
C GLU A 354 17.00 -17.16 29.70
N PHE A 355 15.78 -17.05 29.15
CA PHE A 355 14.58 -17.58 29.78
C PHE A 355 14.52 -19.11 29.87
N LYS A 356 14.98 -19.83 28.82
CA LYS A 356 15.06 -21.30 28.85
C LYS A 356 16.05 -21.79 29.91
N GLU A 357 17.19 -21.12 30.06
CA GLU A 357 18.18 -21.44 31.09
C GLU A 357 17.61 -21.23 32.49
N MET A 358 16.89 -20.13 32.71
CA MET A 358 16.20 -19.86 33.98
C MET A 358 15.16 -20.94 34.32
N ALA A 359 14.37 -21.38 33.33
CA ALA A 359 13.36 -22.42 33.51
C ALA A 359 13.96 -23.80 33.79
N ASN A 360 15.03 -24.18 33.07
CA ASN A 360 15.66 -25.50 33.20
C ASN A 360 16.44 -25.68 34.51
N ASN A 361 17.02 -24.62 35.04
CA ASN A 361 17.84 -24.73 36.24
C ASN A 361 17.00 -24.92 37.53
N ASN A 362 15.66 -25.06 37.44
CA ASN A 362 14.76 -25.06 38.61
C ASN A 362 15.13 -23.94 39.59
N VAL A 363 15.53 -22.80 39.04
CA VAL A 363 15.94 -21.63 39.78
C VAL A 363 14.65 -20.91 40.21
N SER A 364 13.82 -21.63 40.97
CA SER A 364 12.90 -21.00 41.90
C SER A 364 13.66 -20.36 43.07
N SER A 365 15.00 -20.51 43.15
CA SER A 365 15.80 -20.18 44.33
C SER A 365 16.93 -19.16 44.15
N TYR A 366 17.11 -18.49 42.99
CA TYR A 366 17.93 -17.25 42.94
C TYR A 366 17.09 -15.98 43.12
N TYR A 367 15.76 -16.08 43.07
CA TYR A 367 14.88 -14.90 43.13
C TYR A 367 13.73 -15.04 44.15
N ASN A 368 13.68 -16.13 44.94
CA ASN A 368 12.89 -16.24 46.18
C ASN A 368 13.75 -16.27 47.45
N LYS A 369 15.06 -16.05 47.34
CA LYS A 369 15.82 -15.56 48.48
C LYS A 369 15.88 -14.06 48.30
N GLU A 370 15.33 -13.34 49.28
CA GLU A 370 15.96 -12.10 49.71
C GLU A 370 17.46 -12.34 49.68
N ASP A 371 18.15 -11.74 48.71
CA ASP A 371 19.60 -11.78 48.64
C ASP A 371 20.08 -11.06 49.91
N PRO A 372 20.63 -11.75 50.93
CA PRO A 372 20.94 -11.09 52.21
C PRO A 372 22.08 -10.08 52.10
N GLU A 373 22.74 -10.01 50.94
CA GLU A 373 23.84 -9.08 50.65
C GLU A 373 23.45 -7.93 49.71
N PHE A 374 22.20 -7.84 49.25
CA PHE A 374 21.65 -6.64 48.58
C PHE A 374 20.70 -5.83 49.49
N ASN A 375 20.87 -5.94 50.81
CA ASN A 375 20.33 -4.97 51.78
C ASN A 375 21.22 -3.72 51.87
N ASN A 376 21.62 -3.17 50.72
CA ASN A 376 21.99 -1.76 50.69
C ASN A 376 20.69 -0.97 50.58
N GLU A 377 20.45 -0.14 51.59
CA GLU A 377 19.33 0.81 51.70
C GLU A 377 19.29 1.86 50.55
N SER A 378 20.01 1.65 49.45
CA SER A 378 20.01 2.45 48.23
C SER A 378 19.04 1.97 47.14
N ASP A 379 18.50 0.74 47.19
CA ASP A 379 17.68 0.18 46.10
C ASP A 379 16.16 0.35 46.24
N LYS A 380 15.68 1.05 47.27
CA LYS A 380 14.26 1.42 47.37
C LYS A 380 13.79 2.43 46.31
N ASN A 381 14.72 2.96 45.50
CA ASN A 381 14.45 3.84 44.36
C ASN A 381 14.67 3.14 43.00
N GLY A 382 14.91 1.82 42.99
CA GLY A 382 15.36 1.06 41.83
C GLY A 382 14.26 0.39 41.00
N HIS A 383 13.04 0.92 40.97
CA HIS A 383 12.12 0.58 39.86
C HIS A 383 12.70 1.22 38.60
N GLY A 384 13.60 0.49 37.93
CA GLY A 384 14.12 0.89 36.62
C GLY A 384 12.96 1.21 35.68
N ASP A 385 13.19 2.13 34.74
CA ASP A 385 12.19 2.58 33.79
C ASP A 385 11.51 1.38 33.10
N MET A 386 10.25 1.08 33.49
CA MET A 386 9.49 -0.08 33.02
C MET A 386 9.36 -0.07 31.49
N GLU A 387 9.21 1.12 30.90
CA GLU A 387 9.11 1.28 29.45
C GLU A 387 10.45 0.90 28.78
N ARG A 388 11.59 1.33 29.36
CA ARG A 388 12.91 0.95 28.88
C ARG A 388 13.16 -0.56 28.96
N ASN A 389 12.81 -1.18 30.10
CA ASN A 389 13.03 -2.61 30.31
C ASN A 389 12.18 -3.45 29.36
N PHE A 390 10.92 -3.06 29.14
CA PHE A 390 10.04 -3.71 28.17
C PHE A 390 10.65 -3.76 26.76
N PHE A 391 11.18 -2.66 26.25
CA PHE A 391 11.82 -2.63 24.94
C PHE A 391 13.19 -3.32 24.90
N ALA A 392 13.97 -3.23 25.99
CA ALA A 392 15.31 -3.84 26.05
C ALA A 392 15.29 -5.38 26.09
N HIS A 393 14.18 -5.97 26.54
CA HIS A 393 13.99 -7.42 26.67
C HIS A 393 12.92 -7.97 25.73
N SER A 394 12.76 -7.37 24.54
CA SER A 394 11.88 -7.89 23.49
C SER A 394 10.42 -8.08 23.93
N GLY A 395 9.95 -7.27 24.88
CA GLY A 395 8.60 -7.34 25.45
C GLY A 395 8.35 -8.55 26.34
N LEU A 396 9.43 -9.21 26.81
CA LEU A 396 9.41 -10.39 27.67
C LEU A 396 10.02 -10.09 29.06
N ASP A 397 10.00 -8.85 29.54
CA ASP A 397 10.54 -8.52 30.85
C ASP A 397 9.76 -9.16 32.02
N ARG A 398 10.38 -9.25 33.20
CA ARG A 398 9.83 -9.92 34.40
C ARG A 398 8.53 -9.32 34.90
N GLU A 399 8.30 -8.03 34.65
CA GLU A 399 7.05 -7.41 35.02
C GLU A 399 5.95 -7.76 34.02
N SER A 400 6.28 -8.02 32.76
CA SER A 400 5.32 -8.33 31.69
C SER A 400 4.91 -9.80 31.61
N VAL A 401 5.81 -10.73 31.93
CA VAL A 401 5.56 -12.17 31.77
C VAL A 401 5.97 -12.99 33.00
N ASP A 402 5.24 -14.08 33.23
CA ASP A 402 5.64 -15.19 34.10
C ASP A 402 5.94 -16.42 33.25
N ILE A 403 7.00 -17.15 33.58
CA ILE A 403 7.40 -18.37 32.86
C ILE A 403 7.19 -19.58 33.75
N LYS A 404 6.50 -20.59 33.22
CA LYS A 404 6.29 -21.88 33.89
C LYS A 404 6.75 -23.01 32.96
N GLY A 405 8.00 -23.45 33.15
CA GLY A 405 8.63 -24.40 32.24
C GLY A 405 8.89 -23.76 30.87
N ASP A 406 8.34 -24.34 29.80
CA ASP A 406 8.43 -23.83 28.42
C ASP A 406 7.34 -22.80 28.07
N LYS A 407 6.34 -22.62 28.95
CA LYS A 407 5.17 -21.77 28.73
C LYS A 407 5.39 -20.35 29.24
N ILE A 408 4.89 -19.39 28.46
CA ILE A 408 4.84 -17.99 28.85
C ILE A 408 3.39 -17.60 29.20
N ILE A 409 3.21 -17.08 30.40
CA ILE A 409 1.96 -16.51 30.89
C ILE A 409 2.14 -15.00 30.91
N TYR A 410 1.36 -14.31 30.08
CA TYR A 410 1.38 -12.86 30.03
C TYR A 410 0.58 -12.32 31.21
N LYS A 411 1.19 -11.44 32.02
CA LYS A 411 0.45 -10.78 33.11
C LYS A 411 -0.70 -9.92 32.57
N SER A 412 -0.52 -9.41 31.35
CA SER A 412 -1.51 -8.72 30.53
C SER A 412 -2.69 -9.60 30.06
N ASP A 413 -2.56 -10.93 29.99
CA ASP A 413 -3.71 -11.83 29.74
C ASP A 413 -4.72 -11.79 30.90
N THR A 414 -4.28 -11.36 32.09
CA THR A 414 -5.10 -11.20 33.30
C THR A 414 -5.34 -9.76 33.73
N ASP A 415 -4.65 -8.79 33.11
CA ASP A 415 -4.75 -7.35 33.41
C ASP A 415 -4.78 -6.51 32.13
N ASP A 416 -5.99 -6.16 31.69
CA ASP A 416 -6.24 -5.29 30.54
C ASP A 416 -5.55 -3.92 30.63
N LYS A 417 -5.30 -3.39 31.85
CA LYS A 417 -4.60 -2.11 32.03
C LYS A 417 -3.14 -2.23 31.63
N LYS A 418 -2.53 -3.39 31.81
CA LYS A 418 -1.15 -3.64 31.43
C LYS A 418 -1.00 -3.71 29.90
N ALA A 419 -1.87 -4.48 29.24
CA ALA A 419 -1.94 -4.51 27.79
C ALA A 419 -2.18 -3.11 27.19
N GLU A 420 -3.01 -2.28 27.83
CA GLU A 420 -3.23 -0.89 27.40
C GLU A 420 -1.99 -0.01 27.62
N THR A 421 -1.21 -0.24 28.68
CA THR A 421 0.05 0.46 28.93
C THR A 421 1.08 0.14 27.84
N HIS A 422 1.28 -1.14 27.50
CA HIS A 422 2.20 -1.54 26.43
C HIS A 422 1.83 -0.91 25.07
N ARG A 423 0.53 -0.91 24.73
CA ARG A 423 0.02 -0.23 23.52
C ARG A 423 0.32 1.27 23.53
N LYS A 424 0.17 1.94 24.68
CA LYS A 424 0.48 3.37 24.81
C LYS A 424 1.96 3.65 24.59
N TRP A 425 2.86 2.83 25.14
CA TRP A 425 4.31 2.95 24.89
C TRP A 425 4.63 2.85 23.41
N LEU A 426 4.09 1.84 22.72
CA LEU A 426 4.26 1.70 21.26
C LEU A 426 3.72 2.90 20.48
N LEU A 427 2.59 3.48 20.87
CA LEU A 427 2.06 4.67 20.21
C LEU A 427 2.94 5.92 20.41
N LYS A 428 3.67 6.04 21.53
CA LYS A 428 4.56 7.18 21.78
C LYS A 428 5.72 7.25 20.79
N LEU A 429 6.21 6.11 20.29
CA LEU A 429 7.31 6.01 19.32
C LEU A 429 6.96 6.59 17.93
N SER A 430 5.68 6.90 17.69
CA SER A 430 5.19 7.47 16.43
C SER A 430 5.07 8.99 16.40
N LYS A 431 5.31 9.65 17.55
CA LYS A 431 5.41 11.11 17.68
C LYS A 431 6.81 11.57 17.35
#